data_AF-A0A8R7R5P8-F1
#
_entry.id   AF-A0A8R7R5P8-F1
#
_cell.length_a   1.000
_cell.length_b   1.000
_cell.length_c   1.000
_cell.angle_alpha   90.00
_cell.angle_beta   90.00
_cell.angle_gamma   90.00
#
_symmetry.space_group_name_H-M   'P 1'
#
loop_
_entity.id
_entity.type
_entity.pdbx_description
1 polymer ?
#
loop_
_entity_poly.entity_id
_entity_poly.type
_entity_poly.pdbx_seq_one_letter_code
_entity_poly.pdbx_strand_id
1 'polypeptide(L)'
;MDELIQRCPRLRVLEVGNGWGLGKIRVHSPTIEELVVDYPYDVCGIDIMAPVLRKFEVWTWMSLDFSVSFNAPMVENPWWDIYCNLENVGFDVWRLRRLSPGKEESGNTLRLSIDAPFYALDAARNFSQEIASLPKFFVLHLSLITRGHIFGPLVLNLLGICTVIQKLEVVIDKVTTSMPIKLSL
;
A
#
# COMPACT_ATOMS: atom_id res chain seq x y z
N MET A 1 -6.03 -13.42 -15.64
CA MET A 1 -7.23 -12.60 -15.34
C MET A 1 -7.83 -12.05 -16.63
N ASP A 2 -7.03 -11.41 -17.48
CA ASP A 2 -7.42 -10.90 -18.80
C ASP A 2 -8.26 -11.88 -19.66
N GLU A 3 -7.85 -13.15 -19.76
CA GLU A 3 -8.56 -14.15 -20.56
C GLU A 3 -10.01 -14.38 -20.09
N LEU A 4 -10.26 -14.39 -18.77
CA LEU A 4 -11.61 -14.57 -18.21
C LEU A 4 -12.50 -13.37 -18.54
N ILE A 5 -11.94 -12.16 -18.45
CA ILE A 5 -12.64 -10.91 -18.78
C ILE A 5 -13.00 -10.88 -20.26
N GLN A 6 -12.06 -11.28 -21.14
CA GLN A 6 -12.30 -11.34 -22.59
C GLN A 6 -13.38 -12.35 -22.99
N ARG A 7 -13.50 -13.47 -22.27
CA ARG A 7 -14.51 -14.51 -22.55
C ARG A 7 -15.90 -14.16 -22.02
N CYS A 8 -15.98 -13.26 -21.04
CA CYS A 8 -17.22 -12.93 -20.33
C CYS A 8 -17.58 -11.44 -20.45
N PRO A 9 -18.04 -10.96 -21.62
CA PRO A 9 -18.29 -9.52 -21.87
C PRO A 9 -19.46 -8.93 -21.06
N ARG A 10 -20.18 -9.76 -20.29
CA ARG A 10 -21.25 -9.32 -19.37
C ARG A 10 -20.84 -9.42 -17.91
N LEU A 11 -19.60 -9.79 -17.63
CA LEU A 11 -19.11 -9.93 -16.27
C LEU A 11 -19.09 -8.56 -15.58
N ARG A 12 -19.74 -8.49 -14.43
CA ARG A 12 -19.87 -7.27 -13.61
C ARG A 12 -19.11 -7.38 -12.30
N VAL A 13 -19.03 -8.57 -11.73
CA VAL A 13 -18.37 -8.83 -10.46
C VAL A 13 -17.22 -9.80 -10.70
N LEU A 14 -16.03 -9.45 -10.23
CA LEU A 14 -14.86 -10.31 -10.27
C LEU A 14 -14.26 -10.39 -8.86
N GLU A 15 -14.30 -11.59 -8.29
CA GLU A 15 -13.71 -11.88 -7.00
C GLU A 15 -12.59 -12.90 -7.18
N VAL A 16 -11.42 -12.60 -6.65
CA VAL A 16 -10.23 -13.44 -6.73
C VAL A 16 -9.67 -13.62 -5.34
N GLY A 17 -9.90 -14.79 -4.75
CA GLY A 17 -9.33 -15.16 -3.45
C GLY A 17 -7.95 -15.80 -3.57
N ASN A 18 -7.30 -15.93 -2.41
CA ASN A 18 -6.06 -16.67 -2.11
C ASN A 18 -5.39 -17.38 -3.30
N GLY A 19 -4.27 -16.83 -3.76
CA GLY A 19 -3.44 -17.44 -4.80
C GLY A 19 -1.99 -16.96 -4.71
N TRP A 20 -1.05 -17.89 -4.90
CA TRP A 20 0.36 -17.57 -5.12
C TRP A 20 0.58 -17.19 -6.58
N GLY A 21 1.42 -16.20 -6.86
CA GLY A 21 1.93 -15.96 -8.21
C GLY A 21 0.92 -15.37 -9.20
N LEU A 22 -0.03 -14.54 -8.74
CA LEU A 22 -0.87 -13.75 -9.66
C LEU A 22 -0.03 -12.79 -10.53
N GLY A 23 1.21 -12.49 -10.11
CA GLY A 23 2.08 -11.53 -10.78
C GLY A 23 1.43 -10.15 -10.76
N LYS A 24 1.07 -9.63 -11.94
CA LYS A 24 0.40 -8.34 -12.07
C LYS A 24 -1.13 -8.51 -12.08
N ILE A 25 -1.83 -7.85 -11.17
CA ILE A 25 -3.30 -7.77 -11.17
C ILE A 25 -3.71 -6.84 -12.31
N ARG A 26 -4.06 -7.42 -13.47
CA ARG A 26 -4.56 -6.66 -14.63
C ARG A 26 -6.06 -6.88 -14.81
N VAL A 27 -6.80 -5.77 -14.85
CA VAL A 27 -8.23 -5.74 -15.14
C VAL A 27 -8.53 -4.59 -16.08
N HIS A 28 -8.63 -4.91 -17.37
CA HIS A 28 -9.06 -3.98 -18.40
C HIS A 28 -10.46 -4.42 -18.87
N SER A 29 -11.50 -3.77 -18.35
CA SER A 29 -12.88 -4.15 -18.65
C SER A 29 -13.83 -2.95 -18.61
N PRO A 30 -14.67 -2.75 -19.64
CA PRO A 30 -15.68 -1.69 -19.62
C PRO A 30 -16.94 -2.07 -18.82
N THR A 31 -17.06 -3.31 -18.32
CA THR A 31 -18.30 -3.80 -17.69
C THR A 31 -18.18 -4.17 -16.22
N ILE A 32 -16.97 -4.28 -15.69
CA ILE A 32 -16.76 -4.67 -14.29
C ILE A 32 -17.15 -3.50 -13.38
N GLU A 33 -18.13 -3.76 -12.53
CA GLU A 33 -18.67 -2.86 -11.51
C GLU A 33 -18.04 -3.14 -10.13
N GLU A 34 -17.61 -4.38 -9.86
CA GLU A 34 -17.02 -4.79 -8.59
C GLU A 34 -15.77 -5.66 -8.77
N LEU A 35 -14.68 -5.31 -8.11
CA LEU A 35 -13.43 -6.06 -8.06
C LEU A 35 -13.00 -6.27 -6.61
N VAL A 36 -12.87 -7.53 -6.21
CA VAL A 36 -12.34 -7.93 -4.91
C VAL A 36 -11.16 -8.87 -5.13
N VAL A 37 -10.00 -8.54 -4.56
CA VAL A 37 -8.81 -9.39 -4.59
C VAL A 37 -8.31 -9.59 -3.16
N ASP A 38 -8.27 -10.84 -2.72
CA ASP A 38 -8.07 -11.17 -1.31
C ASP A 38 -6.83 -12.06 -1.11
N TYR A 39 -5.81 -11.50 -0.43
CA TYR A 39 -4.57 -12.14 0.01
C TYR A 39 -3.67 -12.84 -1.05
N PRO A 40 -3.50 -12.37 -2.31
CA PRO A 40 -2.41 -12.90 -3.11
C PRO A 40 -1.05 -12.45 -2.57
N TYR A 41 -0.08 -13.34 -2.69
CA TYR A 41 1.33 -13.10 -2.35
C TYR A 41 2.14 -12.74 -3.61
N ASP A 42 3.22 -11.97 -3.42
CA ASP A 42 4.18 -11.59 -4.44
C ASP A 42 3.57 -10.90 -5.68
N VAL A 43 2.69 -9.93 -5.44
CA VAL A 43 2.09 -9.13 -6.51
C VAL A 43 3.07 -8.06 -6.98
N CYS A 44 3.41 -8.08 -8.27
CA CYS A 44 4.33 -7.13 -8.90
C CYS A 44 3.67 -5.88 -9.49
N GLY A 45 2.36 -5.78 -9.38
CA GLY A 45 1.69 -4.51 -9.65
C GLY A 45 0.20 -4.64 -9.87
N ILE A 46 -0.42 -3.48 -9.99
CA ILE A 46 -1.86 -3.32 -10.19
C ILE A 46 -2.06 -2.44 -11.42
N ASP A 47 -2.85 -2.92 -12.37
CA ASP A 47 -3.15 -2.26 -13.65
C ASP A 47 -4.63 -2.37 -13.96
N ILE A 48 -5.37 -1.35 -13.53
CA ILE A 48 -6.83 -1.31 -13.60
C ILE A 48 -7.25 -0.23 -14.59
N MET A 49 -8.03 -0.65 -15.59
CA MET A 49 -8.75 0.22 -16.52
C MET A 49 -10.20 -0.26 -16.54
N ALA A 50 -10.99 0.26 -15.61
CA ALA A 50 -12.36 -0.16 -15.41
C ALA A 50 -13.25 1.08 -15.16
N PRO A 51 -13.76 1.72 -16.23
CA PRO A 51 -14.40 3.02 -16.14
C PRO A 51 -15.70 3.00 -15.33
N VAL A 52 -16.39 1.86 -15.26
CA VAL A 52 -17.66 1.68 -14.55
C VAL A 52 -17.51 1.03 -13.17
N LEU A 53 -16.27 0.80 -12.72
CA LEU A 53 -15.98 0.16 -11.44
C LEU A 53 -16.44 1.05 -10.29
N ARG A 54 -17.27 0.50 -9.41
CA ARG A 54 -17.86 1.17 -8.24
C ARG A 54 -17.23 0.68 -6.95
N LYS A 55 -16.96 -0.61 -6.88
CA LYS A 55 -16.35 -1.26 -5.71
C LYS A 55 -14.97 -1.80 -6.08
N PHE A 56 -13.97 -1.43 -5.29
CA PHE A 56 -12.61 -1.91 -5.43
C PHE A 56 -12.05 -2.23 -4.05
N GLU A 57 -11.71 -3.50 -3.83
CA GLU A 57 -11.09 -3.99 -2.61
C GLU A 57 -9.88 -4.86 -2.97
N VAL A 58 -8.70 -4.48 -2.50
CA VAL A 58 -7.48 -5.26 -2.70
C VAL A 58 -6.71 -5.38 -1.39
N TRP A 59 -6.50 -6.61 -0.95
CA TRP A 59 -5.58 -6.97 0.12
C TRP A 59 -4.45 -7.81 -0.48
N THR A 60 -3.19 -7.41 -0.42
CA THR A 60 -2.09 -8.21 -1.02
C THR A 60 -0.72 -7.94 -0.40
N TRP A 61 0.25 -8.81 -0.68
CA TRP A 61 1.68 -8.56 -0.45
C TRP A 61 2.37 -8.14 -1.74
N MET A 62 3.06 -7.00 -1.70
CA MET A 62 3.79 -6.48 -2.85
C MET A 62 5.17 -7.12 -3.00
N SER A 63 5.58 -7.37 -4.25
CA SER A 63 6.95 -7.75 -4.58
C SER A 63 7.87 -6.52 -4.77
N LEU A 64 9.16 -6.78 -4.94
CA LEU A 64 10.22 -5.77 -5.14
C LEU A 64 10.02 -4.86 -6.36
N ASP A 65 9.32 -5.34 -7.38
CA ASP A 65 9.08 -4.65 -8.66
C ASP A 65 7.66 -4.04 -8.75
N PHE A 66 6.99 -3.89 -7.60
CA PHE A 66 5.63 -3.34 -7.52
C PHE A 66 5.48 -1.98 -8.21
N SER A 67 4.40 -1.85 -8.98
CA SER A 67 3.97 -0.61 -9.65
C SER A 67 2.45 -0.52 -9.76
N VAL A 68 1.90 0.70 -9.78
CA VAL A 68 0.44 0.94 -9.84
C VAL A 68 0.05 1.80 -11.03
N SER A 69 -0.98 1.37 -11.75
CA SER A 69 -1.73 2.15 -12.73
C SER A 69 -3.21 1.93 -12.44
N PHE A 70 -3.92 2.98 -12.05
CA PHE A 70 -5.31 2.88 -11.62
C PHE A 70 -6.17 3.93 -12.29
N ASN A 71 -7.10 3.48 -13.14
CA ASN A 71 -8.10 4.30 -13.80
C ASN A 71 -9.49 3.70 -13.61
N ALA A 72 -10.18 4.18 -12.58
CA ALA A 72 -11.54 3.80 -12.24
C ALA A 72 -12.27 5.01 -11.62
N PRO A 73 -12.80 5.93 -12.46
CA PRO A 73 -13.32 7.23 -12.02
C PRO A 73 -14.61 7.12 -11.18
N MET A 74 -15.33 6.00 -11.26
CA MET A 74 -16.56 5.77 -10.50
C MET A 74 -16.32 5.17 -9.10
N VAL A 75 -15.07 4.87 -8.73
CA VAL A 75 -14.75 4.38 -7.40
C VAL A 75 -14.63 5.55 -6.44
N GLU A 76 -15.58 5.64 -5.51
CA GLU A 76 -15.59 6.72 -4.52
C GLU A 76 -14.61 6.45 -3.37
N ASN A 77 -14.60 5.23 -2.83
CA ASN A 77 -13.78 4.85 -1.68
C ASN A 77 -13.05 3.55 -1.99
N PRO A 78 -11.92 3.61 -2.73
CA PRO A 78 -11.18 2.40 -3.04
C PRO A 78 -10.49 1.91 -1.77
N TRP A 79 -10.62 0.61 -1.47
CA TRP A 79 -10.00 0.00 -0.31
C TRP A 79 -8.76 -0.78 -0.74
N TRP A 80 -7.61 -0.32 -0.27
CA TRP A 80 -6.30 -0.93 -0.54
C TRP A 80 -5.66 -1.30 0.79
N ASP A 81 -5.18 -2.52 0.93
CA ASP A 81 -4.33 -2.94 2.04
C ASP A 81 -3.14 -3.73 1.48
N ILE A 82 -2.09 -2.98 1.10
CA ILE A 82 -0.90 -3.55 0.48
C ILE A 82 0.21 -3.67 1.52
N TYR A 83 0.61 -4.89 1.78
CA TYR A 83 1.70 -5.23 2.69
C TYR A 83 3.04 -5.16 1.97
N CYS A 84 4.04 -4.69 2.72
CA CYS A 84 5.41 -4.52 2.24
C CYS A 84 6.36 -5.35 3.09
N ASN A 85 7.23 -6.12 2.43
CA ASN A 85 8.32 -6.82 3.10
C ASN A 85 9.37 -5.85 3.63
N LEU A 86 10.06 -6.22 4.71
CA LEU A 86 11.02 -5.36 5.41
C LEU A 86 12.25 -5.00 4.56
N GLU A 87 12.52 -5.76 3.51
CA GLU A 87 13.62 -5.52 2.57
C GLU A 87 13.21 -4.69 1.35
N ASN A 88 11.92 -4.39 1.17
CA ASN A 88 11.44 -3.68 -0.03
C ASN A 88 11.73 -2.17 0.06
N VAL A 89 11.04 -1.46 0.97
CA VAL A 89 11.04 0.00 0.99
C VAL A 89 11.46 0.51 2.36
N GLY A 90 12.42 1.44 2.38
CA GLY A 90 12.90 2.01 3.63
C GLY A 90 13.75 3.27 3.53
N PHE A 91 14.12 3.77 4.70
CA PHE A 91 15.02 4.90 4.90
C PHE A 91 15.74 4.73 6.23
N ASP A 92 17.07 4.62 6.21
CA ASP A 92 17.89 4.34 7.40
C ASP A 92 17.40 3.06 8.13
N VAL A 93 16.89 3.16 9.36
CA VAL A 93 16.30 2.03 10.12
C VAL A 93 14.81 1.79 9.82
N TRP A 94 14.15 2.70 9.13
CA TRP A 94 12.70 2.67 8.94
C TRP A 94 12.29 1.83 7.74
N ARG A 95 11.28 0.97 7.89
CA ARG A 95 10.75 0.09 6.85
C ARG A 95 9.25 0.27 6.69
N LEU A 96 8.82 0.36 5.44
CA LEU A 96 7.41 0.35 5.09
C LEU A 96 6.84 -1.04 5.40
N ARG A 97 5.74 -1.07 6.15
CA ARG A 97 5.01 -2.30 6.49
C ARG A 97 3.73 -2.44 5.69
N ARG A 98 3.08 -1.30 5.44
CA ARG A 98 1.80 -1.24 4.77
C ARG A 98 1.63 0.09 4.06
N LEU A 99 1.08 0.06 2.87
CA LEU A 99 0.62 1.23 2.13
C LEU A 99 -0.84 1.05 1.70
N SER A 100 -1.59 2.13 1.78
CA SER A 100 -3.03 2.14 1.51
C SER A 100 -3.43 3.49 0.93
N PRO A 101 -3.49 3.59 -0.41
CA PRO A 101 -4.16 4.71 -1.07
C PRO A 101 -5.64 4.71 -0.73
N GLY A 102 -6.23 5.89 -0.65
CA GLY A 102 -7.64 6.07 -0.35
C GLY A 102 -8.18 7.40 -0.85
N LYS A 103 -9.41 7.68 -0.47
CA LYS A 103 -10.09 8.94 -0.76
C LYS A 103 -10.89 9.36 0.47
N GLU A 104 -10.77 10.63 0.81
CA GLU A 104 -11.52 11.29 1.88
C GLU A 104 -12.21 12.53 1.32
N GLU A 105 -13.10 13.16 2.10
CA GLU A 105 -13.75 14.42 1.71
C GLU A 105 -12.73 15.52 1.34
N SER A 106 -11.55 15.50 1.98
CA SER A 106 -10.45 16.44 1.75
C SER A 106 -9.58 16.12 0.52
N GLY A 107 -9.87 15.01 -0.18
CA GLY A 107 -9.16 14.59 -1.39
C GLY A 107 -8.56 13.19 -1.30
N ASN A 108 -7.71 12.86 -2.28
CA ASN A 108 -7.00 11.59 -2.30
C ASN A 108 -6.01 11.50 -1.13
N THR A 109 -5.98 10.35 -0.48
CA THR A 109 -5.17 10.12 0.72
C THR A 109 -4.18 8.98 0.50
N LEU A 110 -3.07 9.01 1.23
CA LEU A 110 -2.12 7.93 1.32
C LEU A 110 -1.85 7.63 2.79
N ARG A 111 -2.11 6.40 3.21
CA ARG A 111 -1.77 5.91 4.54
C ARG A 111 -0.54 5.01 4.45
N LEU A 112 0.48 5.33 5.24
CA LEU A 112 1.70 4.54 5.38
C LEU A 112 1.81 4.07 6.83
N SER A 113 2.02 2.76 7.00
CA SER A 113 2.48 2.20 8.27
C SER A 113 3.96 1.86 8.14
N ILE A 114 4.77 2.43 9.01
CA ILE A 114 6.23 2.33 8.97
C ILE A 114 6.72 1.87 10.34
N ASP A 115 7.61 0.88 10.37
CA ASP A 115 8.27 0.45 11.60
C ASP A 115 9.78 0.66 11.54
N ALA A 116 10.40 0.75 12.72
CA ALA A 116 11.84 0.56 12.89
C ALA A 116 12.04 -0.83 13.51
N PRO A 117 12.30 -1.88 12.70
CA PRO A 117 12.45 -3.23 13.22
C PRO A 117 13.79 -3.38 13.96
N PHE A 118 13.88 -4.34 14.89
CA PHE A 118 15.13 -4.61 15.63
C PHE A 118 16.28 -5.05 14.71
N TYR A 119 15.94 -5.70 13.61
CA TYR A 119 16.86 -6.12 12.56
C TYR A 119 16.30 -5.61 11.24
N ALA A 120 16.93 -4.56 10.70
CA ALA A 120 16.57 -4.01 9.41
C ALA A 120 17.56 -4.53 8.38
N LEU A 121 17.09 -5.30 7.41
CA LEU A 121 17.85 -5.56 6.19
C LEU A 121 17.90 -4.28 5.35
N ASP A 122 18.93 -4.12 4.52
CA ASP A 122 19.01 -3.01 3.59
C ASP A 122 17.76 -2.99 2.70
N ALA A 123 17.13 -1.82 2.61
CA ALA A 123 15.97 -1.67 1.77
C ALA A 123 16.39 -1.59 0.30
N ALA A 124 15.75 -2.39 -0.55
CA ALA A 124 16.00 -2.41 -1.99
C ALA A 124 15.60 -1.09 -2.67
N ARG A 125 14.61 -0.39 -2.13
CA ARG A 125 14.06 0.86 -2.64
C ARG A 125 13.84 1.87 -1.52
N ASN A 126 13.85 3.14 -1.88
CA ASN A 126 13.50 4.23 -0.96
C ASN A 126 12.03 4.66 -1.13
N PHE A 127 11.53 5.45 -0.18
CA PHE A 127 10.16 5.97 -0.22
C PHE A 127 9.86 6.81 -1.47
N SER A 128 10.84 7.53 -2.03
CA SER A 128 10.64 8.35 -3.22
C SER A 128 10.30 7.50 -4.44
N GLN A 129 11.02 6.39 -4.62
CA GLN A 129 10.76 5.43 -5.71
C GLN A 129 9.38 4.79 -5.58
N GLU A 130 8.98 4.40 -4.36
CA GLU A 130 7.67 3.78 -4.11
C GLU A 130 6.53 4.77 -4.35
N ILE A 131 6.60 5.96 -3.72
CA ILE A 131 5.57 7.00 -3.78
C ILE A 131 5.38 7.53 -5.21
N ALA A 132 6.45 7.62 -6.01
CA ALA A 132 6.36 8.05 -7.39
C ALA A 132 5.50 7.12 -8.28
N SER A 133 5.32 5.86 -7.88
CA SER A 133 4.48 4.89 -8.61
C SER A 133 2.99 4.97 -8.25
N LEU A 134 2.64 5.73 -7.21
CA LEU A 134 1.27 5.78 -6.68
C LEU A 134 0.45 6.90 -7.33
N PRO A 135 -0.89 6.77 -7.35
CA PRO A 135 -1.77 7.87 -7.73
C PRO A 135 -1.52 9.12 -6.88
N LYS A 136 -1.75 10.31 -7.46
CA LYS A 136 -1.59 11.59 -6.73
C LYS A 136 -2.48 11.65 -5.50
N PHE A 137 -1.92 12.08 -4.38
CA PHE A 137 -2.59 12.28 -3.09
C PHE A 137 -2.27 13.67 -2.52
N PHE A 138 -3.12 14.13 -1.62
CA PHE A 138 -3.01 15.43 -0.95
C PHE A 138 -3.00 15.30 0.57
N VAL A 139 -3.44 14.16 1.12
CA VAL A 139 -3.39 13.87 2.55
C VAL A 139 -2.45 12.70 2.80
N LEU A 140 -1.55 12.84 3.75
CA LEU A 140 -0.64 11.78 4.18
C LEU A 140 -0.94 11.41 5.63
N HIS A 141 -1.29 10.14 5.88
CA HIS A 141 -1.42 9.58 7.22
C HIS A 141 -0.25 8.66 7.50
N LEU A 142 0.48 8.91 8.58
CA LEU A 142 1.61 8.11 9.01
C LEU A 142 1.28 7.42 10.33
N SER A 143 1.36 6.08 10.36
CA SER A 143 1.42 5.29 11.60
C SER A 143 2.86 4.81 11.77
N LEU A 144 3.48 5.19 12.88
CA LEU A 144 4.90 4.97 13.14
C LEU A 144 5.10 4.08 14.37
N ILE A 145 5.75 2.94 14.17
CA ILE A 145 6.22 2.05 15.25
C ILE A 145 7.70 2.34 15.48
N THR A 146 8.00 3.18 16.48
CA THR A 146 9.32 3.79 16.61
C THR A 146 10.34 2.95 17.37
N ARG A 147 9.88 2.12 18.33
CA ARG A 147 10.74 1.31 19.22
C ARG A 147 11.92 2.09 19.84
N GLY A 148 11.70 3.38 20.14
CA GLY A 148 12.70 4.26 20.75
C GLY A 148 13.54 5.09 19.75
N HIS A 149 13.40 4.85 18.45
CA HIS A 149 14.09 5.64 17.42
C HIS A 149 13.43 7.02 17.22
N ILE A 150 14.26 8.02 16.91
CA ILE A 150 13.81 9.36 16.53
C ILE A 150 13.23 9.33 15.11
N PHE A 151 11.99 9.78 14.94
CA PHE A 151 11.29 9.73 13.65
C PHE A 151 11.36 11.05 12.84
N GLY A 152 11.90 12.11 13.43
CA GLY A 152 11.99 13.43 12.80
C GLY A 152 12.64 13.40 11.40
N PRO A 153 13.83 12.77 11.24
CA PRO A 153 14.47 12.64 9.94
C PRO A 153 13.61 11.90 8.89
N LEU A 154 12.90 10.84 9.29
CA LEU A 154 11.98 10.12 8.41
C LEU A 154 10.85 11.03 7.94
N VAL A 155 10.20 11.74 8.86
CA VAL A 155 9.07 12.62 8.51
C VAL A 155 9.52 13.77 7.61
N LEU A 156 10.67 14.39 7.89
CA LEU A 156 11.24 15.42 7.03
C LEU A 156 11.60 14.89 5.64
N ASN A 157 12.15 13.68 5.54
CA ASN A 157 12.41 13.02 4.27
C ASN A 157 11.10 12.80 3.47
N LEU A 158 10.04 12.30 4.11
CA LEU A 158 8.73 12.13 3.48
C LEU A 158 8.10 13.45 3.05
N LEU A 159 8.22 14.52 3.85
CA LEU A 159 7.76 15.86 3.48
C LEU A 159 8.53 16.44 2.28
N GLY A 160 9.83 16.16 2.19
CA GLY A 160 10.64 16.52 1.02
C GLY A 160 10.24 15.79 -0.26
N ILE A 161 9.74 14.55 -0.14
CA ILE A 161 9.22 13.76 -1.27
C ILE A 161 7.81 14.23 -1.66
N CYS A 162 6.96 14.49 -0.68
CA CYS A 162 5.53 14.73 -0.86
C CYS A 162 5.19 16.22 -0.76
N THR A 163 5.79 17.07 -1.59
CA THR A 163 5.68 18.54 -1.47
C THR A 163 4.28 19.11 -1.75
N VAL A 164 3.39 18.31 -2.34
CA VAL A 164 2.02 18.73 -2.72
C VAL A 164 0.97 18.43 -1.66
N ILE A 165 1.34 17.78 -0.55
CA ILE A 165 0.38 17.44 0.50
C ILE A 165 -0.12 18.71 1.19
N GLN A 166 -1.40 18.71 1.53
CA GLN A 166 -2.11 19.79 2.21
C GLN A 166 -2.37 19.46 3.67
N LYS A 167 -2.35 18.16 4.02
CA LYS A 167 -2.63 17.67 5.36
C LYS A 167 -1.71 16.50 5.68
N LEU A 168 -1.10 16.56 6.86
CA LEU A 168 -0.29 15.49 7.44
C LEU A 168 -0.89 15.09 8.77
N GLU A 169 -1.17 13.81 8.95
CA GLU A 169 -1.52 13.23 10.23
C GLU A 169 -0.45 12.21 10.63
N VAL A 170 0.04 12.31 11.87
CA VAL A 170 1.05 11.38 12.40
C VAL A 170 0.51 10.76 13.68
N VAL A 171 0.44 9.44 13.67
CA VAL A 171 0.11 8.60 14.82
C VAL A 171 1.37 7.82 15.20
N ILE A 172 1.73 7.87 16.48
CA ILE A 172 2.92 7.19 17.00
C ILE A 172 2.45 6.04 17.89
N ASP A 173 2.68 4.82 17.42
CA ASP A 173 2.39 3.61 18.16
C ASP A 173 3.61 3.23 18.99
N LYS A 174 3.52 3.47 20.30
CA LYS A 174 4.52 2.97 21.24
C LYS A 174 4.28 1.47 21.43
N VAL A 175 5.07 0.64 20.76
CA VAL A 175 5.20 -0.75 21.20
C VAL A 175 5.89 -0.70 22.57
N THR A 176 5.12 -0.76 23.64
CA THR A 176 5.62 -1.09 24.98
C THR A 176 6.14 -2.51 24.94
N THR A 177 7.38 -2.70 24.49
CA THR A 177 8.13 -3.93 24.75
C THR A 177 8.58 -3.92 26.20
N SER A 178 7.64 -4.08 27.14
CA SER A 178 8.00 -4.69 28.42
C SER A 178 8.13 -6.19 28.18
N MET A 179 9.27 -6.63 27.65
CA MET A 179 9.67 -8.01 27.91
C MET A 179 10.11 -8.05 29.38
N PRO A 180 9.46 -8.84 30.25
CA PRO A 180 10.00 -9.05 31.59
C PRO A 180 11.32 -9.78 31.43
N ILE A 181 12.42 -9.08 31.69
CA ILE A 181 13.73 -9.71 31.88
C ILE A 181 13.59 -10.56 33.15
N LYS A 182 13.36 -11.87 32.99
CA LYS A 182 13.63 -12.85 34.04
C LYS A 182 15.14 -13.06 34.05
N LEU A 183 15.83 -12.35 34.94
CA LEU A 183 17.14 -12.77 35.42
C LEU A 183 16.89 -13.88 36.44
N SER A 184 17.16 -15.12 36.06
CA SER A 184 17.44 -16.21 37.00
C SER A 184 18.91 -16.15 37.36
N LEU A 185 19.20 -15.80 38.62
CA LEU A 185 20.48 -16.06 39.28
C LEU A 185 20.68 -17.58 39.43
#